data_AF-A0A1Z3HR29-F1
#
_entry.id   AF-A0A1Z3HR29-F1
#
_cell.length_a   1.000
_cell.length_b   1.000
_cell.length_c   1.000
_cell.angle_alpha   90.00
_cell.angle_beta   90.00
_cell.angle_gamma   90.00
#
_symmetry.space_group_name_H-M   'P 1'
#
loop_
_entity.id
_entity.type
_entity.pdbx_description
1 polymer ?
#
loop_
_entity_poly.entity_id
_entity_poly.type
_entity_poly.pdbx_seq_one_letter_code
_entity_poly.pdbx_strand_id
1 'polypeptide(L)' 'MVELILRKERKRARYFTESLGDQIGLDMILVPGGTFLMGSPEDEPERIDREGPQHQVTVPAFFMGRYPVTQAQW' A
#
# COMPACT_ATOMS: atom_id res chain seq x y z
N MET A 1 -21.31 -13.62 7.03
CA MET A 1 -19.91 -14.07 7.11
C MET A 1 -19.32 -13.85 5.73
N VAL A 2 -18.54 -12.79 5.53
CA VAL A 2 -17.90 -12.48 4.25
C VAL A 2 -16.64 -13.33 4.13
N GLU A 3 -16.55 -14.12 3.07
CA GLU A 3 -15.36 -14.92 2.79
C GLU A 3 -14.33 -14.02 2.09
N LEU A 4 -13.16 -13.82 2.71
CA LEU A 4 -12.07 -13.05 2.12
C LEU A 4 -11.43 -13.84 0.98
N ILE A 5 -11.82 -13.55 -0.27
CA ILE A 5 -11.22 -14.18 -1.45
C ILE A 5 -9.92 -13.47 -1.82
N LEU A 6 -8.78 -14.02 -1.38
CA LEU A 6 -7.46 -13.51 -1.75
C LEU A 6 -7.11 -13.88 -3.20
N ARG A 7 -7.27 -12.93 -4.13
CA ARG A 7 -6.79 -13.06 -5.52
C ARG A 7 -5.34 -12.61 -5.62
N LYS A 8 -4.42 -13.59 -5.69
CA LYS A 8 -3.00 -13.32 -5.90
C LYS A 8 -2.68 -13.21 -7.39
N GLU A 9 -2.27 -12.03 -7.82
CA GLU A 9 -1.82 -11.79 -9.19
C GLU A 9 -0.31 -11.50 -9.23
N ARG A 10 0.38 -12.00 -10.26
CA ARG A 10 1.78 -11.65 -10.54
C ARG A 10 1.80 -10.49 -11.54
N LYS A 11 2.36 -9.35 -11.13
CA LYS A 11 2.54 -8.17 -11.99
C LYS A 11 3.98 -7.69 -11.96
N ARG A 12 4.37 -6.92 -12.98
CA ARG A 12 5.64 -6.19 -13.01
C ARG A 12 5.40 -4.76 -12.53
N ALA A 13 6.31 -4.25 -11.71
CA ALA A 13 6.32 -2.87 -11.26
C ALA A 13 7.66 -2.22 -11.59
N ARG A 14 7.65 -0.90 -11.79
CA ARG A 14 8.89 -0.11 -11.89
C ARG A 14 9.41 0.12 -10.47
N TYR A 15 10.73 0.07 -10.29
CA TYR A 15 11.36 0.29 -8.99
C TYR A 15 12.70 0.99 -9.16
N PHE A 16 13.16 1.66 -8.12
CA PHE A 16 14.52 2.19 -7.99
C PHE A 16 14.93 2.16 -6.51
N THR A 17 16.23 2.32 -6.25
CA THR A 17 16.76 2.43 -4.88
C THR A 17 17.23 3.86 -4.67
N GLU A 18 16.63 4.57 -3.73
CA GLU A 18 17.10 5.89 -3.28
C GLU A 18 18.29 5.69 -2.35
N SER A 19 19.39 6.39 -2.60
CA SER A 19 20.61 6.24 -1.80
C SER A 19 20.55 7.13 -0.56
N LEU A 20 20.78 6.57 0.62
CA LEU A 20 20.88 7.32 1.88
C LEU A 20 22.32 7.58 2.33
N GLY A 21 23.32 7.03 1.63
CA GLY A 21 24.73 7.08 2.03
C GLY A 21 25.23 5.75 2.59
N ASP A 22 26.54 5.56 2.71
CA ASP A 22 27.19 4.37 3.31
C ASP A 22 26.62 3.01 2.82
N GLN A 23 26.29 2.93 1.53
CA GLN A 23 25.68 1.75 0.87
C GLN A 23 24.28 1.37 1.39
N ILE A 24 23.64 2.25 2.16
CA ILE A 24 22.27 2.13 2.64
C ILE A 24 21.33 2.78 1.62
N GLY A 25 20.23 2.09 1.31
CA GLY A 25 19.23 2.60 0.38
C GLY A 25 17.80 2.26 0.75
N LEU A 26 16.85 2.99 0.17
CA LEU A 26 15.42 2.76 0.26
C LEU A 26 14.92 2.22 -1.08
N ASP A 27 14.43 0.98 -1.07
CA ASP A 27 13.78 0.39 -2.24
C ASP A 27 12.39 1.01 -2.44
N MET A 28 12.22 1.74 -3.54
CA MET A 28 10.99 2.42 -3.90
C MET A 28 10.28 1.67 -5.03
N ILE A 29 8.99 1.39 -4.87
CA ILE A 29 8.15 0.75 -5.89
C ILE A 29 7.10 1.72 -6.43
N LEU A 30 6.94 1.76 -7.75
CA LEU A 30 5.86 2.52 -8.39
C LEU A 30 4.53 1.84 -8.13
N VAL A 31 3.65 2.52 -7.42
CA VAL A 31 2.23 2.20 -7.31
C VAL A 31 1.53 2.91 -8.48
N PRO A 32 0.91 2.18 -9.42
CA PRO A 32 0.15 2.79 -10.51
C PRO A 32 -1.01 3.61 -9.96
N GLY A 33 -1.30 4.73 -10.60
CA GLY A 33 -2.50 5.50 -10.29
C GLY A 33 -3.74 4.70 -10.64
N GLY A 34 -4.83 4.96 -9.92
CA GLY A 34 -6.08 4.25 -10.12
C GLY A 34 -7.14 4.65 -9.11
N THR A 35 -8.31 4.04 -9.26
CA THR A 35 -9.44 4.19 -8.36
C THR A 35 -9.67 2.88 -7.62
N PHE A 36 -9.87 2.95 -6.31
CA PHE A 36 -10.17 1.78 -5.48
C PHE A 36 -11.19 2.12 -4.40
N LEU A 37 -11.84 1.09 -3.84
CA LEU A 37 -12.75 1.23 -2.71
C LEU A 37 -11.93 1.27 -1.41
N MET A 38 -11.97 2.39 -0.69
CA MET A 38 -11.26 2.58 0.57
C MET A 38 -12.23 2.57 1.75
N GLY A 39 -11.80 2.00 2.88
CA GLY A 39 -12.56 1.87 4.12
C GLY A 39 -13.05 0.45 4.38
N SER A 40 -13.38 0.16 5.62
CA SER A 40 -13.83 -1.16 6.07
C SER A 40 -15.33 -1.39 5.77
N PRO A 41 -15.74 -2.58 5.29
CA PRO A 41 -17.15 -2.97 5.20
C PRO A 41 -17.88 -2.82 6.54
N GLU A 42 -19.18 -2.57 6.51
CA GLU A 42 -19.97 -2.37 7.73
C GLU A 42 -19.97 -3.60 8.65
N ASP A 43 -19.82 -4.80 8.09
CA ASP A 43 -19.86 -6.09 8.76
C ASP A 43 -18.48 -6.73 9.01
N GLU A 44 -17.40 -5.98 8.81
CA GLU A 44 -16.04 -6.45 9.15
C GLU A 44 -15.90 -6.57 10.68
N PRO A 45 -15.48 -7.75 11.21
CA PRO A 45 -15.23 -7.91 12.63
C PRO A 45 -14.17 -6.91 13.14
N GLU A 46 -14.35 -6.41 14.36
CA GLU A 46 -13.41 -5.50 15.04
C GLU A 46 -13.25 -4.10 14.42
N ARG A 47 -13.99 -3.79 13.35
CA ARG A 47 -14.12 -2.43 12.80
C ARG A 47 -14.47 -1.42 13.89
N ILE A 48 -13.81 -0.26 13.87
CA ILE A 48 -14.22 0.93 14.61
C ILE A 48 -14.94 1.95 13.70
N ASP A 49 -15.76 2.81 14.31
CA ASP A 49 -16.62 3.76 13.58
C ASP A 49 -15.86 4.68 12.60
N ARG A 50 -14.56 4.92 12.83
CA ARG A 50 -13.73 5.83 12.03
C ARG A 50 -13.09 5.19 10.79
N GLU A 51 -13.28 3.89 10.57
CA GLU A 51 -12.70 3.17 9.42
C GLU A 51 -13.59 3.21 8.16
N GLY A 52 -14.83 3.71 8.27
CA GLY A 52 -15.77 3.84 7.16
C GLY A 52 -16.31 5.27 6.98
N PRO A 53 -17.31 5.46 6.09
CA PRO A 53 -17.89 4.46 5.19
C PRO A 53 -16.94 4.11 4.04
N GLN A 54 -17.21 2.98 3.37
CA GLN A 54 -16.49 2.66 2.14
C GLN A 54 -16.81 3.69 1.04
N HIS A 55 -15.78 4.19 0.36
CA HIS A 55 -15.95 5.15 -0.73
C HIS A 55 -14.85 5.01 -1.79
N GLN A 56 -15.12 5.47 -3.02
CA GLN A 56 -14.14 5.43 -4.10
C GLN A 56 -13.11 6.53 -3.94
N VAL A 57 -11.82 6.16 -3.97
CA VAL A 57 -10.69 7.08 -3.91
C VAL A 57 -9.86 6.93 -5.17
N THR A 58 -9.54 8.04 -5.82
CA THR A 58 -8.65 8.09 -6.98
C THR A 58 -7.32 8.71 -6.57
N VAL A 59 -6.22 7.99 -6.78
CA VAL A 59 -4.86 8.47 -6.44
C VAL A 59 -4.01 8.46 -7.71
N PRO A 60 -3.22 9.52 -7.99
CA PRO A 60 -2.26 9.51 -9.09
C PRO A 60 -1.17 8.46 -8.84
N ALA A 61 -0.36 8.16 -9.87
CA ALA A 61 0.79 7.27 -9.69
C ALA A 61 1.81 7.89 -8.73
N PHE A 62 2.39 7.08 -7.84
CA PHE A 62 3.40 7.52 -6.88
C PHE A 62 4.36 6.38 -6.50
N PHE A 63 5.49 6.71 -5.88
CA PHE A 63 6.42 5.71 -5.34
C PHE A 63 6.21 5.54 -3.84
N MET A 64 6.28 4.30 -3.36
CA MET A 64 6.20 3.94 -1.94
C MET A 64 7.39 3.04 -1.57
N GLY A 65 7.87 3.14 -0.32
CA GLY A 65 8.87 2.21 0.19
C GLY A 65 8.34 0.77 0.15
N ARG A 66 9.13 -0.15 -0.40
CA ARG A 66 8.78 -1.58 -0.48
C ARG A 66 8.67 -2.22 0.91
N TYR A 67 9.42 -1.69 1.87
CA TYR A 67 9.49 -2.14 3.25
C TYR A 67 9.36 -0.95 4.21
N PRO A 68 8.89 -1.18 5.45
CA PRO A 68 9.02 -0.18 6.52
C PRO A 68 10.49 0.23 6.70
N VAL A 69 10.68 1.49 7.10
CA VAL A 69 12.01 2.03 7.40
C VAL A 69 12.65 1.21 8.53
N THR A 70 13.91 0.84 8.34
CA THR A 70 14.73 0.11 9.31
C THR A 70 15.58 1.07 10.14
N GLN A 71 16.06 0.65 11.31
CA GLN A 71 16.94 1.47 12.14
C GLN A 71 18.26 1.85 11.45
N ALA A 72 18.74 1.08 10.48
CA ALA A 72 19.94 1.45 9.72
C ALA A 72 19.68 2.63 8.77
N GLN A 73 18.42 2.92 8.44
CA GLN A 73 18.02 3.97 7.49
C GLN A 73 17.62 5.30 8.18
N TRP A 74 17.58 5.36 9.52
CA TRP A 74 17.20 6.55 10.32
C TRP A 74 18.39 7.03 11.15
#